data_AF-K1TRF2-F1
#
_entry.id   AF-K1TRF2-F1
#
_cell.length_a   1.000
_cell.length_b   1.000
_cell.length_c   1.000
_cell.angle_alpha   90.00
_cell.angle_beta   90.00
_cell.angle_gamma   90.00
#
_symmetry.space_group_name_H-M   'P 1'
#
loop_
_entity.id
_entity.type
_entity.pdbx_description
1 polymer ?
#
loop_
_entity_poly.entity_id
_entity_poly.type
_entity_poly.pdbx_seq_one_letter_code
_entity_poly.pdbx_strand_id
1 'polypeptide(L)' 'MRNAFREHAGKYGWKIFIPKFSYTTDNAAMIAITGYFKYMDKDFCPMEAPAYSRVTLG' A
#
# COMPACT_ATOMS: atom_id res chain seq x y z
N MET A 1 15.91 -0.61 -12.13
CA MET A 1 14.86 0.21 -11.46
C MET A 1 15.23 0.65 -10.04
N ARG A 2 15.44 -0.25 -9.05
CA ARG A 2 15.81 0.15 -7.67
C ARG A 2 17.05 1.05 -7.57
N ASN A 3 18.07 0.79 -8.39
CA ASN A 3 19.29 1.61 -8.40
C ASN A 3 19.04 3.02 -8.96
N ALA A 4 18.18 3.18 -9.96
CA ALA A 4 17.80 4.50 -10.48
C ALA A 4 17.09 5.35 -9.41
N PHE A 5 16.20 4.74 -8.62
CA PHE A 5 15.58 5.43 -7.48
C PHE A 5 16.60 5.85 -6.42
N ARG A 6 17.61 5.03 -6.13
CA ARG A 6 18.68 5.37 -5.18
C ARG A 6 19.57 6.51 -5.68
N GLU A 7 19.91 6.49 -6.97
CA GLU A 7 20.68 7.55 -7.60
C GLU A 7 19.92 8.89 -7.56
N HIS A 8 18.63 8.87 -7.89
CA HIS A 8 17.79 10.07 -7.82
C HIS A 8 17.57 10.55 -6.38
N ALA A 9 17.47 9.63 -5.42
CA ALA A 9 17.44 9.99 -4.00
C ALA A 9 18.71 10.73 -3.58
N GLY A 10 19.89 10.28 -4.01
CA GLY A 10 21.14 10.99 -3.79
C GLY A 10 21.19 12.35 -4.51
N LYS A 11 20.74 12.40 -5.76
CA LYS A 11 20.77 13.61 -6.59
C LYS A 11 19.83 14.72 -6.10
N TYR A 12 18.62 14.36 -5.67
CA TYR A 12 17.57 15.31 -5.30
C TYR A 12 17.29 15.37 -3.79
N GLY A 13 18.08 14.65 -2.98
CA GLY A 13 17.91 14.60 -1.53
C GLY A 13 16.61 13.92 -1.07
N TRP A 14 16.02 13.04 -1.89
CA TRP A 14 14.77 12.37 -1.53
C TRP A 14 14.99 11.29 -0.47
N LYS A 15 14.14 11.31 0.56
CA LYS A 15 14.05 10.19 1.50
C LYS A 15 13.19 9.09 0.88
N ILE A 16 13.82 8.01 0.45
CA ILE A 16 13.12 6.87 -0.17
C ILE A 16 13.04 5.67 0.78
N PHE A 17 11.95 4.92 0.68
CA PHE A 17 11.80 3.61 1.30
C PHE A 17 11.43 2.59 0.22
N ILE A 18 12.27 1.56 0.07
CA ILE A 18 12.03 0.46 -0.88
C ILE A 18 11.68 -0.78 -0.05
N PRO A 19 10.42 -1.25 -0.07
CA PRO A 19 10.03 -2.43 0.68
C PRO A 19 10.71 -3.70 0.14
N LYS A 20 10.78 -4.73 1.01
CA LYS A 20 11.24 -6.08 0.62
C LYS A 20 10.37 -6.62 -0.51
N PHE A 21 10.94 -7.46 -1.37
CA PHE A 21 10.23 -7.99 -2.55
C PHE A 21 8.96 -8.79 -2.19
N SER A 22 8.99 -9.51 -1.06
CA SER A 22 7.83 -10.22 -0.51
C SER A 22 6.64 -9.32 -0.16
N TYR A 23 6.87 -8.01 0.00
CA TYR A 23 5.83 -7.02 0.26
C TYR A 23 5.46 -6.20 -0.97
N THR A 24 6.09 -6.46 -2.13
CA THR A 24 5.77 -5.77 -3.39
C THR A 24 4.85 -6.58 -4.30
N THR A 25 4.71 -7.88 -4.06
CA THR A 25 3.70 -8.73 -4.69
C THR A 25 2.46 -8.81 -3.81
N ASP A 26 1.31 -9.13 -4.40
CA ASP A 26 0.06 -9.26 -3.64
C ASP A 26 0.22 -10.25 -2.49
N ASN A 27 -0.11 -9.79 -1.28
CA ASN A 27 0.01 -10.55 -0.05
C ASN A 27 -1.11 -10.19 0.94
N ALA A 28 -1.37 -11.08 1.90
CA ALA A 28 -2.38 -10.82 2.94
C ALA A 28 -1.93 -9.76 3.96
N ALA A 29 -0.63 -9.52 4.11
CA ALA A 29 -0.11 -8.58 5.10
C ALA A 29 -0.51 -7.12 4.79
N MET A 30 -0.51 -6.72 3.51
CA MET A 30 -0.98 -5.39 3.09
C MET A 30 -2.50 -5.20 3.30
N ILE A 31 -3.29 -6.27 3.16
CA ILE A 31 -4.73 -6.24 3.45
C ILE A 31 -4.94 -6.09 4.96
N ALA A 32 -4.22 -6.87 5.77
CA ALA A 32 -4.34 -6.84 7.22
C ALA A 32 -3.96 -5.48 7.82
N ILE A 33 -2.83 -4.88 7.40
CA ILE A 33 -2.43 -3.56 7.92
C ILE A 33 -3.42 -2.46 7.51
N THR A 34 -3.98 -2.53 6.30
CA THR A 34 -5.03 -1.58 5.86
C THR A 34 -6.29 -1.74 6.71
N GLY A 35 -6.72 -2.97 6.98
CA GLY A 35 -7.85 -3.27 7.86
C GLY A 35 -7.63 -2.79 9.29
N TYR A 36 -6.41 -2.89 9.82
CA TYR A 36 -6.06 -2.38 11.15
C TYR A 36 -6.20 -0.85 11.26
N PHE A 37 -5.72 -0.10 10.27
CA PHE A 37 -5.92 1.36 10.23
C PHE A 37 -7.40 1.73 10.13
N LYS A 38 -8.16 1.09 9.23
CA LYS A 38 -9.62 1.27 9.14
C LYS A 38 -10.35 0.97 10.46
N TYR A 39 -9.94 -0.09 11.17
CA TYR A 39 -10.49 -0.42 12.49
C TYR A 39 -10.24 0.70 13.51
N MET A 40 -9.01 1.23 13.56
CA MET A 40 -8.67 2.36 14.46
C MET A 40 -9.51 3.60 14.15
N ASP A 41 -9.80 3.84 12.88
CA ASP A 41 -10.65 4.94 12.41
C ASP A 41 -12.16 4.66 12.51
N LYS A 42 -12.55 3.47 12.98
CA LYS A 42 -13.93 2.97 13.03
C LYS A 42 -14.64 2.95 11.66
N ASP A 43 -13.87 2.82 10.59
CA ASP A 43 -14.35 2.67 9.21
C ASP A 43 -14.64 1.18 8.91
N PHE A 44 -15.88 0.77 9.16
CA PHE A 44 -16.34 -0.61 8.99
C PHE A 44 -17.14 -0.82 7.71
N CYS A 45 -17.00 -2.00 7.11
CA CYS A 45 -17.75 -2.41 5.94
C CYS A 45 -19.08 -3.08 6.36
N PRO A 46 -20.23 -2.72 5.77
CA PRO A 46 -21.49 -3.44 5.99
C PRO A 46 -21.43 -4.86 5.41
N MET A 47 -22.25 -5.77 5.94
CA MET A 47 -22.22 -7.20 5.60
C MET A 47 -22.75 -7.47 4.18
N GLU A 48 -23.59 -6.58 3.65
CA GLU A 48 -24.21 -6.65 2.33
C GLU A 48 -23.35 -6.03 1.23
N ALA A 49 -22.13 -5.58 1.56
CA ALA A 49 -21.24 -4.93 0.60
C ALA A 49 -20.88 -5.89 -0.56
N PRO A 50 -21.13 -5.51 -1.82
CA PRO A 50 -20.80 -6.35 -2.96
C PRO A 50 -19.30 -6.27 -3.28
N ALA A 51 -18.78 -7.32 -3.93
CA ALA A 51 -17.44 -7.29 -4.50
C ALA A 51 -17.40 -6.38 -5.75
N TYR A 52 -16.45 -5.44 -5.79
CA TYR A 52 -16.24 -4.56 -6.95
C TYR A 52 -15.04 -5.04 -7.76
N SER A 53 -15.25 -5.35 -9.05
CA SER A 53 -14.19 -5.75 -9.97
C SER A 53 -13.34 -4.58 -10.49
N ARG A 54 -13.88 -3.35 -10.40
CA ARG A 54 -13.20 -2.11 -10.76
C ARG A 54 -13.40 -1.08 -9.67
N VAL A 55 -12.30 -0.62 -9.08
CA VAL A 55 -12.27 0.43 -8.07
C VAL A 55 -11.60 1.67 -8.67
N THR A 56 -12.18 2.83 -8.45
CA THR A 56 -11.57 4.12 -8.83
C THR A 56 -10.95 4.74 -7.57
N LEU A 57 -9.68 5.11 -7.64
CA LEU A 57 -9.02 5.91 -6.60
C LEU A 57 -9.30 7.38 -6.90
N GLY A 58 -9.92 8.08 -5.96
CA GLY A 58 -10.23 9.52 -6.03
C GLY A 58 -9.10 10.40 -5.55
#